data_AF-A0A2D4KKI3-F1
#
_entry.id   AF-A0A2D4KKI3-F1
#
_cell.length_a   1.000
_cell.length_b   1.000
_cell.length_c   1.000
_cell.angle_alpha   90.00
_cell.angle_beta   90.00
_cell.angle_gamma   90.00
#
_symmetry.space_group_name_H-M   'P 1'
#
loop_
_entity.id
_entity.type
_entity.pdbx_description
1 polymer ?
#
loop_
_entity_poly.entity_id
_entity_poly.type
_entity_poly.pdbx_seq_one_letter_code
_entity_poly.pdbx_strand_id
1 'polypeptide(L)'
;EKASDLYLKSKTELQGLIAQLDEISPGNNPCIREARRRAVIEVQTLITYTDLKEALLKQQTFVEQTETETDVSSQKAIWNILGNVAQIQQEVLSFDGNRTDKNYMRLEELLTKQLLALDAIDPQDERSKVFRKQAVKLAQNILYYLDMKTDEWEY
;
A
#
# COMPACT_ATOMS: atom_id res chain seq x y z
N GLU A 1 -14.01 19.38 -8.31
CA GLU A 1 -13.83 17.92 -8.31
C GLU A 1 -13.14 17.55 -7.00
N LYS A 2 -13.69 16.64 -6.18
CA LYS A 2 -13.00 16.26 -4.93
C LYS A 2 -11.77 15.42 -5.28
N ALA A 3 -10.69 15.49 -4.50
CA ALA A 3 -9.47 14.70 -4.75
C ALA A 3 -9.77 13.19 -4.88
N SER A 4 -10.73 12.67 -4.10
CA SER A 4 -11.19 11.28 -4.22
C SER A 4 -11.83 10.94 -5.57
N ASP A 5 -12.55 11.87 -6.20
CA ASP A 5 -13.18 11.63 -7.51
C ASP A 5 -12.12 11.48 -8.60
N LEU A 6 -11.06 12.29 -8.51
CA LEU A 6 -9.92 12.22 -9.43
C LEU A 6 -9.15 10.90 -9.30
N TYR A 7 -8.88 10.45 -8.07
CA TYR A 7 -8.23 9.16 -7.82
C TYR A 7 -9.07 7.99 -8.32
N LEU A 8 -10.38 8.03 -8.08
CA LEU A 8 -11.31 7.00 -8.56
C LEU A 8 -11.30 6.91 -10.09
N LYS A 9 -11.40 8.06 -10.77
CA LYS A 9 -11.34 8.13 -12.24
C LYS A 9 -10.02 7.57 -12.78
N SER A 10 -8.89 8.04 -12.24
CA SER A 10 -7.56 7.59 -12.65
C SER A 10 -7.40 6.08 -12.48
N LYS A 11 -7.90 5.53 -11.37
CA LYS A 11 -7.89 4.08 -11.11
C LYS A 11 -8.72 3.31 -12.13
N THR A 12 -9.92 3.79 -12.48
CA THR A 12 -10.77 3.15 -13.49
C THR A 12 -10.09 3.13 -14.87
N GLU A 13 -9.41 4.22 -15.24
CA GLU A 13 -8.64 4.28 -16.49
C GLU A 13 -7.49 3.26 -16.51
N LEU A 14 -6.73 3.17 -15.42
CA LEU A 14 -5.64 2.17 -15.29
C LEU A 14 -6.17 0.72 -15.31
N GLN A 15 -7.32 0.46 -14.69
CA GLN A 15 -7.97 -0.86 -14.77
C GLN A 15 -8.39 -1.21 -16.20
N GLY A 16 -8.87 -0.22 -16.96
CA GLY A 16 -9.16 -0.38 -18.38
C GLY A 16 -7.93 -0.74 -19.22
N LEU A 17 -6.75 -0.22 -18.86
CA LEU A 17 -5.49 -0.58 -19.52
C LEU A 17 -5.08 -2.03 -19.22
N ILE A 18 -5.28 -2.53 -17.99
CA ILE A 18 -5.05 -3.95 -17.67
C ILE A 18 -5.94 -4.84 -18.53
N ALA A 19 -7.23 -4.51 -18.67
CA ALA A 19 -8.15 -5.27 -19.50
C ALA A 19 -7.69 -5.33 -20.97
N GLN A 20 -7.23 -4.20 -21.53
CA GLN A 20 -6.67 -4.15 -22.88
C GLN A 20 -5.39 -4.98 -23.03
N LEU A 21 -4.53 -4.99 -22.01
CA LEU A 21 -3.32 -5.82 -21.99
C LEU A 21 -3.69 -7.31 -21.97
N ASP A 22 -4.70 -7.71 -21.21
CA ASP A 22 -5.15 -9.11 -21.10
C ASP A 22 -5.71 -9.66 -22.41
N GLU A 23 -6.29 -8.81 -23.26
CA GLU A 23 -6.77 -9.17 -24.61
C GLU A 23 -5.63 -9.50 -25.59
N ILE A 24 -4.39 -9.07 -25.31
CA ILE A 24 -3.24 -9.38 -26.15
C ILE A 24 -2.98 -10.89 -26.10
N SER A 25 -3.28 -11.56 -27.22
CA SER A 25 -3.02 -12.98 -27.42
C SER A 25 -1.54 -13.23 -27.71
N PRO A 26 -0.78 -13.86 -26.80
CA PRO A 26 0.66 -14.04 -26.98
C PRO A 26 1.02 -15.20 -27.94
N GLY A 27 0.04 -16.05 -28.29
CA GLY A 27 0.29 -17.30 -28.99
C GLY A 27 1.39 -18.13 -28.32
N ASN A 28 2.30 -18.69 -29.11
CA ASN A 28 3.48 -19.40 -28.60
C ASN A 28 4.68 -18.49 -28.29
N ASN A 29 4.59 -17.17 -28.48
CA ASN A 29 5.74 -16.27 -28.32
C ASN A 29 6.02 -15.93 -26.84
N PRO A 30 7.11 -16.42 -26.23
CA PRO A 30 7.45 -16.13 -24.84
C PRO A 30 7.74 -14.66 -24.58
N CYS A 31 8.33 -13.94 -25.54
CA CYS A 31 8.66 -12.52 -25.38
C CYS A 31 7.40 -11.65 -25.27
N ILE A 32 6.33 -11.98 -26.02
CA ILE A 32 5.05 -11.25 -25.93
C ILE A 32 4.38 -11.53 -24.59
N ARG A 33 4.41 -12.77 -24.10
CA ARG A 33 3.90 -13.11 -22.75
C ARG A 33 4.59 -12.28 -21.68
N GLU A 34 5.92 -12.22 -21.75
CA GLU A 34 6.72 -11.52 -20.77
C GLU A 34 6.55 -10.01 -20.83
N ALA A 35 6.54 -9.43 -22.04
CA ALA A 35 6.25 -8.00 -22.22
C ALA A 35 4.86 -7.61 -21.70
N ARG A 36 3.83 -8.42 -21.97
CA ARG A 36 2.48 -8.23 -21.43
C ARG A 36 2.47 -8.30 -19.91
N ARG A 37 3.12 -9.32 -19.32
CA ARG A 37 3.22 -9.49 -17.87
C ARG A 37 3.88 -8.28 -17.21
N ARG A 38 4.98 -7.78 -17.77
CA ARG A 38 5.68 -6.58 -17.29
C ARG A 38 4.79 -5.34 -17.35
N ALA A 39 4.11 -5.11 -18.47
CA ALA A 39 3.19 -3.98 -18.61
C ALA A 39 2.03 -4.03 -17.60
N VAL A 40 1.44 -5.21 -17.36
CA VAL A 40 0.38 -5.37 -16.35
C VAL A 40 0.91 -5.02 -14.96
N ILE A 41 2.12 -5.46 -14.62
CA ILE A 41 2.72 -5.18 -13.30
C ILE A 41 3.03 -3.70 -13.14
N GLU A 42 3.50 -3.02 -14.18
CA GLU A 42 3.73 -1.57 -14.16
C GLU A 42 2.41 -0.81 -13.93
N VAL A 43 1.35 -1.14 -14.67
CA VAL A 43 0.02 -0.53 -14.47
C VAL A 43 -0.53 -0.83 -13.08
N GLN A 44 -0.38 -2.07 -12.60
CA GLN A 44 -0.80 -2.46 -11.26
C GLN A 44 -0.02 -1.71 -10.17
N THR A 45 1.26 -1.41 -10.39
CA THR A 45 2.09 -0.59 -9.50
C THR A 45 1.53 0.83 -9.40
N LEU A 46 1.09 1.42 -10.51
CA LEU A 46 0.46 2.75 -10.53
C LEU A 46 -0.90 2.78 -9.82
N ILE A 47 -1.71 1.73 -9.97
CA ILE A 47 -2.97 1.57 -9.23
C ILE A 47 -2.70 1.52 -7.73
N THR A 48 -1.74 0.69 -7.31
CA THR A 48 -1.37 0.56 -5.90
C THR A 48 -0.82 1.88 -5.35
N TYR A 49 0.04 2.60 -6.10
CA TYR A 49 0.50 3.94 -5.73
C TYR A 49 -0.68 4.91 -5.51
N THR A 50 -1.66 4.89 -6.42
CA THR A 50 -2.85 5.74 -6.36
C THR A 50 -3.67 5.45 -5.09
N ASP A 51 -3.94 4.17 -4.82
CA ASP A 51 -4.67 3.73 -3.62
C ASP A 51 -3.94 4.12 -2.33
N LEU A 52 -2.62 3.94 -2.30
CA LEU A 52 -1.79 4.32 -1.16
C LEU A 52 -1.80 5.84 -0.96
N LYS A 53 -1.63 6.63 -2.01
CA LYS A 53 -1.66 8.09 -1.92
C LYS A 53 -3.01 8.60 -1.41
N GLU A 54 -4.12 7.99 -1.84
CA GLU A 54 -5.45 8.32 -1.31
C GLU A 54 -5.57 7.92 0.17
N ALA A 55 -5.10 6.73 0.56
CA ALA A 55 -5.11 6.26 1.95
C ALA A 55 -4.32 7.20 2.87
N LEU A 56 -3.16 7.67 2.42
CA LEU A 56 -2.32 8.60 3.19
C LEU A 56 -3.02 9.94 3.43
N LEU A 57 -3.71 10.48 2.42
CA LEU A 57 -4.49 11.70 2.55
C LEU A 57 -5.65 11.53 3.55
N LYS A 58 -6.34 10.38 3.51
CA LYS A 58 -7.40 10.06 4.47
C LYS A 58 -6.88 9.93 5.91
N GLN A 59 -5.68 9.39 6.09
CA GLN A 59 -5.07 9.29 7.42
C GLN A 59 -4.71 10.64 8.02
N GLN A 60 -4.18 11.57 7.21
CA GLN A 60 -3.91 12.94 7.67
C GLN A 60 -5.18 13.62 8.21
N THR A 61 -6.32 13.40 7.54
CA THR A 61 -7.62 13.93 8.02
C THR A 61 -8.20 13.20 9.24
N PHE A 62 -7.77 11.96 9.51
CA PHE A 62 -8.32 11.16 10.61
C PHE A 62 -7.60 11.43 11.94
N VAL A 63 -6.29 11.71 11.90
CA VAL A 63 -5.49 12.04 13.10
C VAL A 63 -5.99 13.30 13.80
N GLU A 64 -6.57 14.26 13.07
CA GLU A 64 -7.19 15.47 13.62
C GLU A 64 -8.53 15.23 14.34
N GLN A 65 -9.20 14.09 14.14
CA GLN A 65 -10.56 13.84 14.65
C GLN A 65 -10.62 12.97 15.91
N THR A 66 -9.50 12.37 16.34
CA THR A 66 -9.47 11.37 17.43
C THR A 66 -9.11 11.92 18.82
N GLU A 67 -8.93 13.23 18.98
CA GLU A 67 -8.67 13.82 20.32
C GLU A 67 -9.90 13.80 21.25
N THR A 68 -11.09 13.53 20.72
CA THR A 68 -12.32 13.45 21.50
C THR A 68 -12.83 12.01 21.56
N GLU A 69 -12.76 11.42 22.75
CA GLU A 69 -13.48 10.20 23.17
C GLU A 69 -12.98 8.85 22.62
N THR A 70 -12.11 8.17 23.38
CA THR A 70 -12.41 6.87 24.03
C THR A 70 -11.13 6.25 24.63
N ASP A 71 -11.18 5.98 25.93
CA ASP A 71 -10.11 5.38 26.73
C ASP A 71 -10.10 3.84 26.54
N VAL A 72 -9.75 3.38 25.33
CA VAL A 72 -9.50 1.96 25.05
C VAL A 72 -8.04 1.81 24.66
N SER A 73 -7.23 1.29 25.59
CA SER A 73 -5.77 1.10 25.43
C SER A 73 -5.39 0.44 24.09
N SER A 74 -6.18 -0.53 23.61
CA SER A 74 -5.94 -1.22 22.34
C SER A 74 -6.15 -0.31 21.11
N GLN A 75 -7.18 0.55 21.11
CA GLN A 75 -7.42 1.47 19.99
C GLN A 75 -6.32 2.52 19.90
N LYS A 76 -5.93 3.10 21.05
CA LYS A 76 -4.81 4.05 21.11
C LYS A 76 -3.50 3.45 20.58
N ALA A 77 -3.23 2.18 20.90
CA ALA A 77 -2.06 1.48 20.37
C ALA A 77 -2.14 1.32 18.84
N ILE A 78 -3.30 0.95 18.29
CA ILE A 78 -3.51 0.85 16.83
C ILE A 78 -3.31 2.21 16.16
N TRP A 79 -3.84 3.30 16.74
CA TRP A 79 -3.66 4.65 16.21
C TRP A 79 -2.20 5.09 16.17
N ASN A 80 -1.44 4.80 17.23
CA ASN A 80 -0.02 5.10 17.27
C ASN A 80 0.74 4.34 16.17
N ILE A 81 0.44 3.06 15.99
CA ILE A 81 1.05 2.27 14.90
C ILE A 81 0.63 2.80 13.53
N LEU A 82 -0.63 3.19 13.33
CA LEU A 82 -1.09 3.80 12.09
C LEU A 82 -0.35 5.10 11.77
N GLY A 83 -0.02 5.92 12.78
CA GLY A 83 0.84 7.10 12.62
C GLY A 83 2.24 6.74 12.11
N ASN A 84 2.87 5.72 12.70
CA ASN A 84 4.16 5.22 12.21
C ASN A 84 4.07 4.68 10.78
N VAL A 85 3.02 3.89 10.48
CA VAL A 85 2.77 3.34 9.14
C VAL A 85 2.61 4.47 8.12
N ALA A 86 1.91 5.56 8.46
CA ALA A 86 1.74 6.72 7.58
C ALA A 86 3.07 7.44 7.29
N GLN A 87 3.97 7.55 8.28
CA GLN A 87 5.31 8.10 8.08
C GLN A 87 6.14 7.21 7.14
N ILE A 88 6.17 5.90 7.42
CA ILE A 88 6.90 4.93 6.58
C ILE A 88 6.33 4.93 5.16
N GLN A 89 5.01 5.04 5.01
CA GLN A 89 4.35 5.14 3.71
C GLN A 89 4.83 6.33 2.89
N GLN A 90 5.02 7.51 3.51
CA GLN A 90 5.57 8.68 2.81
C GLN A 90 6.99 8.42 2.29
N GLU A 91 7.83 7.79 3.11
CA GLU A 91 9.18 7.40 2.73
C GLU A 91 9.16 6.37 1.58
N VAL A 92 8.26 5.37 1.63
CA VAL A 92 8.10 4.38 0.56
C VAL A 92 7.61 5.02 -0.74
N LEU A 93 6.65 5.95 -0.70
CA LEU A 93 6.15 6.63 -1.90
C LEU A 93 7.24 7.47 -2.59
N SER A 94 8.20 8.01 -1.81
CA SER A 94 9.32 8.81 -2.30
C SER A 94 10.60 8.01 -2.57
N PHE A 95 10.66 6.74 -2.17
CA PHE A 95 11.80 5.87 -2.37
C PHE A 95 12.07 5.59 -3.85
N ASP A 96 13.31 5.74 -4.33
CA ASP A 96 13.67 5.57 -5.75
C ASP A 96 14.91 4.67 -5.93
N GLY A 97 15.11 3.72 -5.00
CA GLY A 97 16.21 2.76 -5.02
C GLY A 97 15.77 1.37 -5.46
N ASN A 98 16.61 0.37 -5.18
CA ASN A 98 16.32 -1.04 -5.48
C ASN A 98 16.36 -1.94 -4.23
N ARG A 99 16.12 -3.24 -4.39
CA ARG A 99 16.08 -4.19 -3.25
C ARG A 99 17.42 -4.37 -2.53
N THR A 100 18.54 -4.04 -3.17
CA THR A 100 19.87 -4.14 -2.56
C THR A 100 20.23 -2.90 -1.72
N ASP A 101 19.45 -1.83 -1.82
CA ASP A 101 19.68 -0.62 -1.04
C ASP A 101 19.40 -0.85 0.44
N LYS A 102 20.30 -0.33 1.29
CA LYS A 102 20.10 -0.31 2.75
C LYS A 102 18.80 0.40 3.15
N ASN A 103 18.39 1.39 2.35
CA ASN A 103 17.13 2.10 2.57
C ASN A 103 15.91 1.21 2.30
N TYR A 104 15.94 0.34 1.29
CA TYR A 104 14.88 -0.66 1.09
C TYR A 104 14.79 -1.60 2.29
N MET A 105 15.92 -2.20 2.70
CA MET A 105 15.94 -3.12 3.85
C MET A 105 15.42 -2.45 5.14
N ARG A 106 15.79 -1.18 5.36
CA ARG A 106 15.28 -0.41 6.52
C ARG A 106 13.76 -0.21 6.44
N LEU A 107 13.23 0.18 5.28
CA LEU A 107 11.78 0.40 5.11
C LEU A 107 10.99 -0.90 5.30
N GLU A 108 11.47 -2.00 4.73
CA GLU A 108 10.92 -3.34 4.90
C GLU A 108 10.94 -3.78 6.38
N GLU A 109 12.06 -3.58 7.07
CA GLU A 109 12.20 -3.90 8.49
C GLU A 109 11.24 -3.06 9.35
N LEU A 110 11.12 -1.76 9.07
CA LEU A 110 10.20 -0.87 9.80
C LEU A 110 8.74 -1.28 9.62
N LEU A 111 8.32 -1.64 8.40
CA LEU A 111 6.97 -2.14 8.12
C LEU A 111 6.71 -3.47 8.81
N THR A 112 7.67 -4.39 8.75
CA THR A 112 7.59 -5.69 9.45
C THR A 112 7.46 -5.51 10.95
N LYS A 113 8.20 -4.56 11.55
CA LYS A 113 8.05 -4.20 12.97
C LYS A 113 6.64 -3.68 13.30
N GLN A 114 6.04 -2.86 12.43
CA GLN A 114 4.66 -2.40 12.65
C GLN A 114 3.65 -3.56 12.55
N LEU A 115 3.84 -4.50 11.63
CA LEU A 115 2.98 -5.70 11.53
C LEU A 115 3.04 -6.55 12.80
N LEU A 116 4.25 -6.84 13.30
CA LEU A 116 4.43 -7.58 14.55
C LEU A 116 3.79 -6.85 15.75
N ALA A 117 3.92 -5.52 15.80
CA ALA A 117 3.28 -4.71 16.83
C ALA A 117 1.74 -4.76 16.74
N LEU A 118 1.17 -4.77 15.53
CA LEU A 118 -0.28 -4.94 15.34
C LEU A 118 -0.76 -6.33 15.78
N ASP A 119 -0.01 -7.38 15.46
CA ASP A 119 -0.35 -8.76 15.84
C ASP A 119 -0.28 -8.98 17.36
N ALA A 120 0.61 -8.26 18.05
CA ALA A 120 0.72 -8.29 19.50
C ALA A 120 -0.45 -7.59 20.24
N ILE A 121 -1.24 -6.76 19.56
CA ILE A 121 -2.40 -6.10 20.16
C ILE A 121 -3.54 -7.09 20.31
N ASP A 122 -3.98 -7.28 21.55
CA ASP A 122 -5.20 -8.03 21.89
C ASP A 122 -6.44 -7.11 21.82
N PRO A 123 -7.30 -7.26 20.80
CA PRO A 123 -8.45 -6.39 20.59
C PRO A 123 -9.61 -6.84 21.50
N GLN A 124 -9.95 -5.98 22.47
CA GLN A 124 -11.00 -6.25 23.45
C GLN A 124 -12.42 -6.14 22.85
N ASP A 125 -12.59 -5.41 21.74
CA ASP A 125 -13.88 -5.16 21.10
C ASP A 125 -13.84 -5.35 19.57
N GLU A 126 -15.01 -5.54 18.96
CA GLU A 126 -15.14 -5.75 17.51
C GLU A 126 -14.63 -4.57 16.68
N ARG A 127 -14.73 -3.32 17.17
CA ARG A 127 -14.20 -2.17 16.43
C ARG A 127 -12.67 -2.21 16.40
N SER A 128 -12.01 -2.50 17.51
CA SER A 128 -10.54 -2.70 17.53
C SER A 128 -10.09 -3.82 16.59
N LYS A 129 -10.85 -4.92 16.47
CA LYS A 129 -10.55 -5.99 15.50
C LYS A 129 -10.57 -5.48 14.06
N VAL A 130 -11.59 -4.70 13.71
CA VAL A 130 -11.72 -4.11 12.37
C VAL A 130 -10.58 -3.13 12.09
N PHE A 131 -10.29 -2.22 13.03
CA PHE A 131 -9.20 -1.26 12.88
C PHE A 131 -7.84 -1.93 12.75
N ARG A 132 -7.55 -2.94 13.58
CA ARG A 132 -6.32 -3.73 13.47
C ARG A 132 -6.21 -4.39 12.11
N LYS A 133 -7.30 -5.03 11.62
CA LYS A 133 -7.31 -5.67 10.30
C LYS A 133 -7.08 -4.67 9.16
N GLN A 134 -7.65 -3.46 9.25
CA GLN A 134 -7.42 -2.40 8.29
C GLN A 134 -5.96 -1.91 8.31
N ALA A 135 -5.39 -1.73 9.50
CA ALA A 135 -3.99 -1.33 9.68
C ALA A 135 -3.02 -2.39 9.11
N VAL A 136 -3.25 -3.68 9.40
CA VAL A 136 -2.47 -4.79 8.84
C VAL A 136 -2.55 -4.79 7.32
N LYS A 137 -3.75 -4.67 6.75
CA LYS A 137 -3.93 -4.63 5.29
C LYS A 137 -3.18 -3.47 4.66
N LEU A 138 -3.19 -2.29 5.30
CA LEU A 138 -2.44 -1.15 4.80
C LEU A 138 -0.93 -1.40 4.83
N ALA A 139 -0.37 -1.85 5.94
CA ALA A 139 1.06 -2.15 6.05
C ALA A 139 1.51 -3.20 5.01
N GLN A 140 0.69 -4.25 4.80
CA GLN A 140 0.93 -5.26 3.76
C GLN A 140 0.87 -4.66 2.34
N ASN A 141 -0.09 -3.77 2.06
CA ASN A 141 -0.17 -3.10 0.76
C ASN A 141 1.04 -2.18 0.51
N ILE A 142 1.58 -1.54 1.55
CA ILE A 142 2.78 -0.71 1.44
C ILE A 142 4.01 -1.58 1.14
N LEU A 143 4.18 -2.71 1.85
CA LEU A 143 5.23 -3.69 1.55
C LEU A 143 5.13 -4.19 0.11
N TYR A 144 3.94 -4.63 -0.30
CA TYR A 144 3.68 -5.10 -1.66
C TYR A 144 4.05 -4.04 -2.70
N TYR A 145 3.67 -2.78 -2.47
CA TYR A 145 4.04 -1.69 -3.37
C TYR A 145 5.55 -1.45 -3.42
N LEU A 146 6.22 -1.46 -2.27
CA LEU A 146 7.68 -1.32 -2.19
C LEU A 146 8.37 -2.44 -2.99
N ASP A 147 7.89 -3.68 -2.87
CA ASP A 147 8.40 -4.82 -3.63
C ASP A 147 8.17 -4.67 -5.12
N MET A 148 6.97 -4.29 -5.55
CA MET A 148 6.66 -4.09 -6.97
C MET A 148 7.50 -2.95 -7.58
N LYS A 149 7.65 -1.84 -6.85
CA LYS A 149 8.39 -0.66 -7.31
C LYS A 149 9.88 -0.95 -7.49
N THR A 150 10.41 -1.87 -6.69
CA THR A 150 11.84 -2.23 -6.66
C THR A 150 12.17 -3.52 -7.37
N ASP A 151 11.16 -4.15 -8.00
CA ASP A 151 11.35 -5.39 -8.73
C ASP A 151 12.18 -5.14 -9.98
N GLU A 152 13.48 -5.42 -9.89
CA GLU A 152 14.36 -5.47 -11.05
C GLU A 152 14.10 -6.78 -11.80
N TRP A 153 13.59 -6.68 -13.03
CA TRP A 153 13.42 -7.83 -13.90
C TRP A 153 14.79 -8.29 -14.41
N GLU A 154 15.31 -9.41 -13.91
CA GLU A 154 16.49 -10.06 -14.50
C GLU A 154 16.19 -10.43 -15.97
N TYR A 155 17.12 -10.08 -16.87
CA TYR A 155 17.05 -10.29 -18.31
C TYR A 155 17.69 -11.61 -18.74
#